data_AF-A0A3L7RSD2-F1
#
_entry.id   AF-A0A3L7RSD2-F1
#
_cell.length_a   1.000
_cell.length_b   1.000
_cell.length_c   1.000
_cell.angle_alpha   90.00
_cell.angle_beta   90.00
_cell.angle_gamma   90.00
#
_symmetry.space_group_name_H-M   'P 1'
#
loop_
_entity.id
_entity.type
_entity.pdbx_description
1 polymer ?
#
loop_
_entity_poly.entity_id
_entity_poly.type
_entity_poly.pdbx_seq_one_letter_code
_entity_poly.pdbx_strand_id
1 'polypeptide(L)'
;MVFLILAAAPTIGQESDRSPPQRLPTVTASWSGVPVRTVCRRLGDLAGRPVILDRRLDPDTPVTLDAREAPLVDVLGQIATPLGASCAVLPTSIRIVPGRAAVRLVASDAERSRTISALPPAPRRLAGRRAPWSWEDGARPRDLLEAIAAEAGIDLAGLDDIPHDHLAAADLPALPLAERLDLLLAQFDRRIDWETARGRSARVEVEIVPLPPEIAGGDAAVVVGAPSGGPAVAPPPRAGNSRRPPAAGMPTWTLDVAAPLDQLLATVAKRMELELALDRDGLRRKGIAAAEIVRLSVKDVDRDTLLDRIVAPLELAWTIEGHTLRVGPKTD
;
A
#
# COMPACT_ATOMS: atom_id res chain seq x y z
N MET A 1 22.64 -58.87 -1.24
CA MET A 1 21.79 -58.59 -0.08
C MET A 1 21.98 -57.11 0.26
N VAL A 2 21.05 -56.26 -0.21
CA VAL A 2 21.16 -54.80 -0.12
C VAL A 2 20.55 -54.35 1.21
N PHE A 3 21.32 -53.67 2.04
CA PHE A 3 20.82 -53.04 3.26
C PHE A 3 20.16 -51.70 2.92
N LEU A 4 18.86 -51.62 3.20
CA LEU A 4 18.02 -50.42 3.07
C LEU A 4 18.20 -49.58 4.35
N ILE A 5 18.70 -48.35 4.22
CA ILE A 5 18.73 -47.37 5.32
C ILE A 5 17.34 -46.74 5.41
N LEU A 6 16.59 -47.04 6.50
CA LEU A 6 15.39 -46.29 6.88
C LEU A 6 15.81 -44.90 7.38
N ALA A 7 15.49 -43.86 6.62
CA ALA A 7 15.51 -42.49 7.11
C ALA A 7 14.18 -42.19 7.82
N ALA A 8 14.25 -41.89 9.12
CA ALA A 8 13.13 -41.44 9.92
C ALA A 8 12.64 -40.06 9.43
N ALA A 9 11.33 -39.94 9.22
CA ALA A 9 10.68 -38.69 8.86
C ALA A 9 10.77 -37.67 10.02
N PRO A 10 11.06 -36.39 9.76
CA PRO A 10 10.97 -35.37 10.79
C PRO A 10 9.50 -35.11 11.11
N THR A 11 9.16 -35.25 12.38
CA THR A 11 7.90 -34.82 12.98
C THR A 11 7.71 -33.32 12.74
N ILE A 12 6.75 -32.94 11.91
CA ILE A 12 6.34 -31.54 11.74
C ILE A 12 5.64 -31.12 13.02
N GLY A 13 6.39 -30.48 13.90
CA GLY A 13 5.87 -29.77 15.06
C GLY A 13 4.92 -28.68 14.61
N GLN A 14 3.72 -28.69 15.17
CA GLN A 14 2.78 -27.58 15.04
C GLN A 14 3.33 -26.36 15.78
N GLU A 15 4.12 -25.54 15.10
CA GLU A 15 4.33 -24.16 15.50
C GLU A 15 3.05 -23.38 15.18
N SER A 16 2.22 -23.25 16.22
CA SER A 16 1.11 -22.31 16.26
C SER A 16 1.68 -20.89 16.34
N ASP A 17 2.24 -20.39 15.24
CA ASP A 17 2.67 -19.00 15.12
C ASP A 17 1.43 -18.11 14.94
N ARG A 18 0.72 -17.86 16.05
CA ARG A 18 -0.13 -16.66 16.17
C ARG A 18 0.76 -15.48 16.52
N SER A 19 1.65 -15.09 15.60
CA SER A 19 2.24 -13.76 15.66
C SER A 19 1.11 -12.73 15.51
N PRO A 20 1.00 -11.74 16.42
CA PRO A 20 0.05 -10.64 16.27
C PRO A 20 0.32 -9.94 14.92
N PRO A 21 -0.67 -9.27 14.29
CA PRO A 21 -0.39 -8.52 13.07
C PRO A 21 0.71 -7.51 13.38
N GLN A 22 1.90 -7.77 12.87
CA GLN A 22 3.04 -6.91 13.04
C GLN A 22 2.69 -5.57 12.40
N ARG A 23 2.90 -4.49 13.17
CA ARG A 23 2.97 -3.15 12.61
C ARG A 23 3.95 -3.20 11.44
N LEU A 24 3.53 -2.71 10.27
CA LEU A 24 4.41 -2.68 9.12
C LEU A 24 5.70 -1.90 9.46
N PRO A 25 6.87 -2.38 9.00
CA PRO A 25 8.14 -1.78 9.37
C PRO A 25 8.32 -0.39 8.75
N THR A 26 9.31 0.35 9.23
CA THR A 26 9.90 1.43 8.45
C THR A 26 10.88 0.86 7.43
N VAL A 27 11.00 1.51 6.28
CA VAL A 27 11.87 1.07 5.19
C VAL A 27 12.70 2.24 4.68
N THR A 28 13.93 1.93 4.28
CA THR A 28 14.78 2.82 3.51
C THR A 28 14.97 2.19 2.14
N ALA A 29 14.52 2.88 1.10
CA ALA A 29 14.54 2.38 -0.26
C ALA A 29 14.70 3.54 -1.25
N SER A 30 15.55 3.33 -2.25
CA SER A 30 15.70 4.25 -3.37
C SER A 30 15.58 3.46 -4.68
N TRP A 31 14.59 3.81 -5.49
CA TRP A 31 14.31 3.23 -6.79
C TRP A 31 14.13 4.33 -7.82
N SER A 32 14.65 4.12 -9.02
CA SER A 32 14.48 5.04 -10.15
C SER A 32 14.12 4.23 -11.39
N GLY A 33 12.93 4.47 -11.93
CA GLY A 33 12.43 3.80 -13.14
C GLY A 33 12.31 2.28 -13.03
N VAL A 34 12.06 1.74 -11.82
CA VAL A 34 11.97 0.28 -11.61
C VAL A 34 10.53 -0.17 -11.86
N PRO A 35 10.27 -1.25 -12.63
CA PRO A 35 8.92 -1.80 -12.81
C PRO A 35 8.21 -2.08 -11.49
N VAL A 36 6.95 -1.67 -11.37
CA VAL A 36 6.16 -1.82 -10.14
C VAL A 36 6.12 -3.27 -9.64
N ARG A 37 6.10 -4.28 -10.53
CA ARG A 37 6.16 -5.70 -10.10
C ARG A 37 7.41 -6.02 -9.30
N THR A 38 8.54 -5.45 -9.70
CA THR A 38 9.84 -5.65 -9.03
C THR A 38 9.86 -4.94 -7.68
N VAL A 39 9.27 -3.75 -7.60
CA VAL A 39 9.10 -3.01 -6.35
C VAL A 39 8.22 -3.78 -5.37
N CYS A 40 7.07 -4.30 -5.84
CA CYS A 40 6.16 -5.10 -5.02
C CYS A 40 6.86 -6.32 -4.41
N ARG A 41 7.62 -7.08 -5.21
CA ARG A 41 8.39 -8.23 -4.69
C ARG A 41 9.35 -7.81 -3.57
N ARG A 42 10.17 -6.78 -3.81
CA ARG A 42 11.14 -6.27 -2.82
C ARG A 42 10.46 -5.78 -1.54
N LEU A 43 9.33 -5.08 -1.67
CA LEU A 43 8.54 -4.66 -0.53
C LEU A 43 7.94 -5.85 0.21
N GLY A 44 7.55 -6.90 -0.50
CA GLY A 44 7.06 -8.13 0.12
C GLY A 44 8.11 -8.82 0.97
N ASP A 45 9.34 -8.89 0.46
CA ASP A 45 10.49 -9.43 1.19
C ASP A 45 10.77 -8.61 2.46
N LEU A 46 10.74 -7.27 2.36
CA LEU A 46 10.96 -6.36 3.49
C LEU A 46 9.83 -6.40 4.52
N ALA A 47 8.59 -6.55 4.07
CA ALA A 47 7.41 -6.56 4.93
C ALA A 47 7.18 -7.91 5.62
N GLY A 48 7.87 -8.97 5.19
CA GLY A 48 7.57 -10.35 5.58
C GLY A 48 6.18 -10.80 5.12
N ARG A 49 5.59 -10.10 4.14
CA ARG A 49 4.21 -10.28 3.68
C ARG A 49 4.12 -10.01 2.19
N PRO A 50 3.52 -10.90 1.39
CA PRO A 50 3.47 -10.73 -0.06
C PRO A 50 2.71 -9.44 -0.42
N VAL A 51 3.32 -8.63 -1.29
CA VAL A 51 2.68 -7.47 -1.93
C VAL A 51 2.24 -7.90 -3.32
N ILE A 52 0.93 -7.97 -3.54
CA ILE A 52 0.30 -8.48 -4.75
C ILE A 52 -0.22 -7.29 -5.55
N LEU A 53 0.18 -7.22 -6.82
CA LEU A 53 -0.34 -6.26 -7.78
C LEU A 53 -1.57 -6.85 -8.46
N ASP A 54 -2.68 -6.12 -8.47
CA ASP A 54 -3.88 -6.51 -9.24
C ASP A 54 -3.57 -6.53 -10.74
N ARG A 55 -4.01 -7.58 -11.44
CA ARG A 55 -3.79 -7.76 -12.89
C ARG A 55 -4.27 -6.60 -13.78
N ARG A 56 -5.16 -5.74 -13.28
CA ARG A 56 -5.68 -4.58 -14.02
C ARG A 56 -4.69 -3.41 -14.04
N LEU A 57 -3.66 -3.48 -13.21
CA LEU A 57 -2.55 -2.54 -13.18
C LEU A 57 -1.42 -3.08 -14.05
N ASP A 58 -0.78 -2.21 -14.81
CA ASP A 58 0.35 -2.60 -15.65
C ASP A 58 1.59 -2.90 -14.79
N PRO A 59 2.09 -4.17 -14.78
CA PRO A 59 3.22 -4.59 -13.95
C PRO A 59 4.55 -3.93 -14.33
N ASP A 60 4.65 -3.39 -15.54
CA ASP A 60 5.86 -2.79 -16.10
C ASP A 60 5.88 -1.26 -15.94
N THR A 61 4.84 -0.67 -15.36
CA THR A 61 4.81 0.76 -15.07
C THR A 61 6.02 1.15 -14.18
N PRO A 62 6.86 2.11 -14.62
CA PRO A 62 8.06 2.48 -13.90
C PRO A 62 7.72 3.30 -12.65
N VAL A 63 8.33 2.93 -11.54
CA VAL A 63 8.19 3.62 -10.25
C VAL A 63 9.53 4.23 -9.85
N THR A 64 9.48 5.50 -9.44
CA THR A 64 10.59 6.22 -8.82
C THR A 64 10.18 6.64 -7.42
N LEU A 65 11.01 6.29 -6.44
CA LEU A 65 10.76 6.54 -5.02
C LEU A 65 12.11 6.75 -4.33
N ASP A 66 12.20 7.76 -3.47
CA ASP A 66 13.27 7.88 -2.48
C ASP A 66 12.62 8.00 -1.10
N ALA A 67 12.76 6.95 -0.30
CA ALA A 67 12.21 6.83 1.03
C ALA A 67 13.34 6.56 2.02
N ARG A 68 13.42 7.36 3.08
CA ARG A 68 14.41 7.21 4.15
C ARG A 68 13.70 7.04 5.47
N GLU A 69 13.88 5.88 6.09
CA GLU A 69 13.23 5.51 7.36
C GLU A 69 11.71 5.76 7.36
N ALA A 70 11.08 5.63 6.19
CA ALA A 70 9.68 5.95 6.01
C ALA A 70 8.81 4.76 6.45
N PRO A 71 7.65 4.98 7.10
CA PRO A 71 6.68 3.92 7.33
C PRO A 71 6.30 3.23 6.01
N LEU A 72 6.33 1.89 5.99
CA LEU A 72 5.98 1.13 4.77
C LEU A 72 4.58 1.47 4.24
N VAL A 73 3.64 1.79 5.13
CA VAL A 73 2.30 2.27 4.76
C VAL A 73 2.37 3.52 3.88
N ASP A 74 3.26 4.46 4.19
CA ASP A 74 3.41 5.69 3.40
C ASP A 74 4.10 5.40 2.07
N VAL A 75 5.09 4.50 2.07
CA VAL A 75 5.76 4.04 0.85
C VAL A 75 4.79 3.35 -0.10
N LEU A 76 3.91 2.49 0.41
CA LEU A 76 2.85 1.84 -0.38
C LEU A 76 1.89 2.88 -0.97
N GLY A 77 1.57 3.94 -0.24
CA GLY A 77 0.77 5.06 -0.76
C GLY A 77 1.47 5.80 -1.90
N GLN A 78 2.74 6.16 -1.71
CA GLN A 78 3.55 6.86 -2.72
C GLN A 78 3.70 6.04 -4.01
N ILE A 79 3.73 4.71 -3.92
CA ILE A 79 3.77 3.82 -5.09
C ILE A 79 2.40 3.73 -5.76
N ALA A 80 1.32 3.64 -4.99
CA ALA A 80 -0.01 3.42 -5.54
C ALA A 80 -0.62 4.67 -6.20
N THR A 81 -0.36 5.87 -5.66
CA THR A 81 -0.97 7.11 -6.16
C THR A 81 -0.66 7.38 -7.65
N PRO A 82 0.59 7.31 -8.13
CA PRO A 82 0.91 7.51 -9.55
C PRO A 82 0.27 6.48 -10.48
N LEU A 83 -0.08 5.29 -9.96
CA LEU A 83 -0.72 4.21 -10.70
C LEU A 83 -2.26 4.38 -10.77
N GLY A 84 -2.81 5.42 -10.14
CA GLY A 84 -4.26 5.53 -9.93
C GLY A 84 -4.82 4.39 -9.07
N ALA A 85 -4.00 3.84 -8.17
CA ALA A 85 -4.31 2.69 -7.35
C ALA A 85 -4.45 3.05 -5.86
N SER A 86 -4.96 2.10 -5.08
CA SER A 86 -5.00 2.10 -3.62
C SER A 86 -4.40 0.80 -3.08
N CYS A 87 -4.01 0.81 -1.80
CA CYS A 87 -3.39 -0.33 -1.15
C CYS A 87 -4.30 -0.87 -0.05
N ALA A 88 -4.63 -2.16 -0.09
CA ALA A 88 -5.27 -2.89 1.01
C ALA A 88 -4.21 -3.66 1.81
N VAL A 89 -3.95 -3.23 3.04
CA VAL A 89 -3.09 -3.96 3.99
C VAL A 89 -3.96 -4.94 4.78
N LEU A 90 -3.96 -6.22 4.37
CA LEU A 90 -4.73 -7.28 5.04
C LEU A 90 -3.93 -7.86 6.23
N PRO A 91 -4.33 -8.95 6.89
CA PRO A 91 -3.47 -9.58 7.90
C PRO A 91 -2.25 -10.29 7.31
N THR A 92 -2.42 -10.95 6.17
CA THR A 92 -1.50 -11.95 5.61
C THR A 92 -0.94 -11.58 4.24
N SER A 93 -1.52 -10.59 3.57
CA SER A 93 -1.06 -10.05 2.29
C SER A 93 -1.31 -8.56 2.16
N ILE A 94 -0.59 -7.89 1.27
CA ILE A 94 -0.81 -6.49 0.91
C ILE A 94 -1.24 -6.48 -0.55
N ARG A 95 -2.33 -5.81 -0.91
CA ARG A 95 -2.86 -5.78 -2.29
C ARG A 95 -2.87 -4.38 -2.84
N ILE A 96 -2.22 -4.15 -3.98
CA ILE A 96 -2.29 -2.90 -4.72
C ILE A 96 -3.34 -3.07 -5.81
N VAL A 97 -4.41 -2.29 -5.75
CA VAL A 97 -5.62 -2.48 -6.55
C VAL A 97 -6.08 -1.17 -7.19
N PRO A 98 -6.74 -1.20 -8.36
CA PRO A 98 -7.15 0.03 -9.06
C PRO A 98 -8.17 0.84 -8.27
N GLY A 99 -8.06 2.17 -8.38
CA GLY A 99 -9.03 3.12 -7.84
C GLY A 99 -9.23 2.95 -6.33
N ARG A 100 -10.48 2.72 -5.93
CA ARG A 100 -10.92 2.65 -4.52
C ARG A 100 -11.21 1.23 -4.02
N ALA A 101 -10.83 0.22 -4.80
CA ALA A 101 -11.15 -1.18 -4.50
C ALA A 101 -10.54 -1.69 -3.16
N ALA A 102 -9.52 -1.02 -2.62
CA ALA A 102 -8.87 -1.42 -1.37
C ALA A 102 -9.82 -1.43 -0.16
N VAL A 103 -10.74 -0.46 -0.06
CA VAL A 103 -11.72 -0.36 1.04
C VAL A 103 -12.59 -1.62 1.09
N ARG A 104 -13.10 -2.01 -0.07
CA ARG A 104 -13.94 -3.19 -0.24
C ARG A 104 -13.18 -4.47 0.09
N LEU A 105 -11.91 -4.58 -0.28
CA LEU A 105 -11.10 -5.76 0.03
C LEU A 105 -10.86 -5.91 1.52
N VAL A 106 -10.56 -4.81 2.23
CA VAL A 106 -10.41 -4.83 3.69
C VAL A 106 -11.71 -5.25 4.38
N ALA A 107 -12.85 -4.68 3.96
CA ALA A 107 -14.15 -5.06 4.50
C ALA A 107 -14.49 -6.54 4.23
N SER A 108 -14.22 -7.01 3.01
CA SER A 108 -14.44 -8.40 2.60
C SER A 108 -13.57 -9.39 3.38
N ASP A 109 -12.32 -9.03 3.65
CA ASP A 109 -11.37 -9.82 4.46
C ASP A 109 -11.82 -9.95 5.91
N ALA A 110 -12.27 -8.84 6.51
CA ALA A 110 -12.82 -8.82 7.86
C ALA A 110 -14.10 -9.66 7.96
N GLU A 111 -15.00 -9.55 6.98
CA GLU A 111 -16.20 -10.40 6.90
C GLU A 111 -15.82 -11.87 6.77
N ARG A 112 -14.94 -12.22 5.83
CA ARG A 112 -14.48 -13.61 5.65
C ARG A 112 -13.92 -14.19 6.95
N SER A 113 -13.10 -13.41 7.66
CA SER A 113 -12.52 -13.83 8.94
C SER A 113 -13.60 -14.11 9.99
N ARG A 114 -14.63 -13.25 10.08
CA ARG A 114 -15.79 -13.46 10.96
C ARG A 114 -16.59 -14.70 10.55
N THR A 115 -16.95 -14.84 9.27
CA THR A 115 -17.67 -16.00 8.74
C THR A 115 -16.93 -17.30 9.05
N ILE A 116 -15.65 -17.41 8.69
CA ILE A 116 -14.84 -18.62 8.90
C ILE A 116 -14.78 -18.98 10.39
N SER A 117 -14.65 -17.98 11.28
CA SER A 117 -14.61 -18.22 12.74
C SER A 117 -15.90 -18.86 13.28
N ALA A 118 -17.04 -18.61 12.62
CA ALA A 118 -18.34 -19.17 12.99
C ALA A 118 -18.64 -20.53 12.35
N LEU A 119 -17.90 -20.94 11.30
CA LEU A 119 -18.15 -22.21 10.58
C LEU A 119 -17.97 -23.46 11.45
N PRO A 120 -18.62 -24.59 11.14
CA PRO A 120 -18.33 -25.87 11.77
C PRO A 120 -16.84 -26.26 11.66
N PRO A 121 -16.32 -27.13 12.56
CA PRO A 121 -14.88 -27.41 12.65
C PRO A 121 -14.22 -27.89 11.35
N ALA A 122 -14.92 -28.67 10.53
CA ALA A 122 -14.35 -29.21 9.30
C ALA A 122 -14.11 -28.12 8.22
N PRO A 123 -15.14 -27.36 7.76
CA PRO A 123 -14.92 -26.23 6.86
C PRO A 123 -13.96 -25.17 7.41
N ARG A 124 -14.01 -24.89 8.72
CA ARG A 124 -13.11 -23.95 9.38
C ARG A 124 -11.64 -24.38 9.27
N ARG A 125 -11.34 -25.65 9.57
CA ARG A 125 -9.97 -26.20 9.42
C ARG A 125 -9.52 -26.19 7.97
N LEU A 126 -10.40 -26.53 7.04
CA LEU A 126 -10.11 -26.53 5.61
C LEU A 126 -9.74 -25.12 5.12
N ALA A 127 -10.57 -24.12 5.43
CA ALA A 127 -10.38 -22.72 5.07
C ALA A 127 -9.04 -22.16 5.59
N GLY A 128 -8.63 -22.58 6.79
CA GLY A 128 -7.38 -22.18 7.45
C GLY A 128 -6.13 -22.94 6.99
N ARG A 129 -6.25 -23.99 6.17
CA ARG A 129 -5.10 -24.81 5.75
C ARG A 129 -4.14 -23.97 4.90
N ARG A 130 -2.92 -23.78 5.39
CA ARG A 130 -1.89 -22.98 4.71
C ARG A 130 -1.07 -23.84 3.77
N ALA A 131 -0.80 -23.32 2.58
CA ALA A 131 0.16 -23.88 1.64
C ALA A 131 0.73 -22.76 0.76
N PRO A 132 1.99 -22.88 0.30
CA PRO A 132 2.54 -21.97 -0.71
C PRO A 132 1.74 -22.11 -2.01
N TRP A 133 1.82 -21.10 -2.87
CA TRP A 133 1.12 -21.15 -4.14
C TRP A 133 1.87 -20.37 -5.20
N SER A 134 2.20 -21.04 -6.30
CA SER A 134 2.95 -20.45 -7.40
C SER A 134 2.37 -20.89 -8.73
N TRP A 135 2.55 -20.04 -9.73
CA TRP A 135 2.21 -20.34 -11.11
C TRP A 135 3.09 -19.55 -12.07
N GLU A 136 3.27 -20.10 -13.27
CA GLU A 136 4.05 -19.49 -14.34
C GLU A 136 3.23 -18.46 -15.13
N ASP A 137 3.93 -17.67 -15.94
CA ASP A 137 3.30 -16.73 -16.87
C ASP A 137 2.34 -17.45 -17.81
N GLY A 138 1.18 -16.85 -18.04
CA GLY A 138 0.14 -17.42 -18.90
C GLY A 138 -0.80 -18.41 -18.19
N ALA A 139 -0.66 -18.60 -16.88
CA ALA A 139 -1.60 -19.43 -16.12
C ALA A 139 -3.04 -18.91 -16.24
N ARG A 140 -4.00 -19.83 -16.42
CA ARG A 140 -5.42 -19.49 -16.56
C ARG A 140 -6.11 -19.52 -15.19
N PRO A 141 -6.92 -18.52 -14.83
CA PRO A 141 -7.59 -18.46 -13.53
C PRO A 141 -8.42 -19.70 -13.21
N ARG A 142 -9.15 -20.24 -14.20
CA ARG A 142 -10.00 -21.44 -14.02
C ARG A 142 -9.18 -22.66 -13.66
N ASP A 143 -8.12 -22.94 -14.41
CA ASP A 143 -7.22 -24.07 -14.14
C ASP A 143 -6.62 -24.00 -12.72
N LEU A 144 -6.24 -22.79 -12.28
CA LEU A 144 -5.72 -22.58 -10.92
C LEU A 144 -6.78 -22.83 -9.84
N LEU A 145 -8.01 -22.37 -10.05
CA LEU A 145 -9.13 -22.60 -9.13
C LEU A 145 -9.58 -24.07 -9.10
N GLU A 146 -9.58 -24.75 -10.24
CA GLU A 146 -9.88 -26.18 -10.32
C GLU A 146 -8.81 -27.02 -9.61
N ALA A 147 -7.54 -26.71 -9.83
CA ALA A 147 -6.43 -27.41 -9.18
C ALA A 147 -6.49 -27.28 -7.64
N ILE A 148 -6.69 -26.05 -7.13
CA ILE A 148 -6.77 -25.82 -5.68
C ILE A 148 -8.04 -26.43 -5.08
N ALA A 149 -9.17 -26.43 -5.81
CA ALA A 149 -10.41 -27.07 -5.36
C ALA A 149 -10.25 -28.60 -5.29
N ALA A 150 -9.62 -29.21 -6.30
CA ALA A 150 -9.32 -30.64 -6.32
C ALA A 150 -8.38 -31.04 -5.16
N GLU A 151 -7.30 -30.30 -4.93
CA GLU A 151 -6.35 -30.51 -3.81
C GLU A 151 -7.02 -30.34 -2.43
N ALA A 152 -7.98 -29.42 -2.33
CA ALA A 152 -8.71 -29.14 -1.10
C ALA A 152 -9.88 -30.10 -0.84
N GLY A 153 -10.32 -30.86 -1.84
CA GLY A 153 -11.56 -31.62 -1.77
C GLY A 153 -12.79 -30.70 -1.68
N ILE A 154 -12.76 -29.58 -2.39
CA ILE A 154 -13.84 -28.60 -2.48
C ILE A 154 -14.60 -28.80 -3.79
N ASP A 155 -15.92 -28.75 -3.72
CA ASP A 155 -16.78 -28.60 -4.88
C ASP A 155 -17.10 -27.10 -5.04
N LEU A 156 -16.58 -26.50 -6.11
CA LEU A 156 -16.61 -25.06 -6.34
C LEU A 156 -17.64 -24.70 -7.42
N ALA A 157 -18.74 -24.08 -7.02
CA ALA A 157 -19.76 -23.59 -7.95
C ALA A 157 -19.42 -22.16 -8.47
N GLY A 158 -19.86 -21.84 -9.68
CA GLY A 158 -19.72 -20.49 -10.28
C GLY A 158 -18.40 -20.26 -11.05
N LEU A 159 -17.65 -21.31 -11.38
CA LEU A 159 -16.40 -21.19 -12.16
C LEU A 159 -16.61 -20.62 -13.57
N ASP A 160 -17.78 -20.90 -14.17
CA ASP A 160 -18.11 -20.45 -15.53
C ASP A 160 -18.21 -18.91 -15.66
N ASP A 161 -18.43 -18.21 -14.55
CA ASP A 161 -18.52 -16.75 -14.51
C ASP A 161 -17.15 -16.05 -14.47
N ILE A 162 -16.06 -16.81 -14.33
CA ILE A 162 -14.70 -16.26 -14.31
C ILE A 162 -14.24 -16.01 -15.75
N PRO A 163 -13.92 -14.76 -16.13
CA PRO A 163 -13.40 -14.46 -17.46
C PRO A 163 -12.16 -15.29 -17.83
N HIS A 164 -12.04 -15.66 -19.10
CA HIS A 164 -10.82 -16.25 -19.64
C HIS A 164 -9.73 -15.17 -19.68
N ASP A 165 -8.61 -15.44 -19.01
CA ASP A 165 -7.50 -14.51 -18.85
C ASP A 165 -6.18 -15.28 -18.76
N HIS A 166 -5.07 -14.58 -18.94
CA HIS A 166 -3.71 -15.09 -18.76
C HIS A 166 -3.01 -14.25 -17.71
N LEU A 167 -2.70 -14.89 -16.58
CA LEU A 167 -2.10 -14.21 -15.44
C LEU A 167 -0.60 -14.11 -15.60
N ALA A 168 -0.03 -13.04 -15.06
CA ALA A 168 1.40 -12.97 -14.83
C ALA A 168 1.83 -14.00 -13.77
N ALA A 169 3.07 -14.45 -13.86
CA ALA A 169 3.67 -15.36 -12.90
C ALA A 169 3.61 -14.78 -11.48
N ALA A 170 3.35 -15.65 -10.50
CA ALA A 170 3.40 -15.31 -9.09
C ALA A 170 4.03 -16.44 -8.28
N ASP A 171 4.73 -16.05 -7.23
CA ASP A 171 5.27 -16.93 -6.20
C ASP A 171 4.83 -16.39 -4.84
N LEU A 172 3.95 -17.13 -4.16
CA LEU A 172 3.31 -16.70 -2.93
C LEU A 172 3.74 -17.60 -1.75
N PRO A 173 4.03 -17.00 -0.58
CA PRO A 173 4.34 -17.77 0.62
C PRO A 173 3.10 -18.55 1.09
N ALA A 174 3.26 -19.32 2.17
CA ALA A 174 2.16 -20.11 2.70
C ALA A 174 0.97 -19.24 3.15
N LEU A 175 -0.13 -19.27 2.40
CA LEU A 175 -1.37 -18.54 2.67
C LEU A 175 -2.51 -19.50 3.02
N PRO A 176 -3.45 -19.12 3.91
CA PRO A 176 -4.67 -19.89 4.14
C PRO A 176 -5.43 -20.15 2.83
N LEU A 177 -6.02 -21.34 2.68
CA LEU A 177 -6.82 -21.71 1.51
C LEU A 177 -7.87 -20.65 1.15
N ALA A 178 -8.57 -20.13 2.15
CA ALA A 178 -9.57 -19.10 1.95
C ALA A 178 -9.01 -17.80 1.36
N GLU A 179 -7.79 -17.45 1.72
CA GLU A 179 -7.12 -16.29 1.14
C GLU A 179 -6.57 -16.57 -0.25
N ARG A 180 -6.04 -17.77 -0.51
CA ARG A 180 -5.58 -18.14 -1.86
C ARG A 180 -6.72 -18.03 -2.88
N LEU A 181 -7.88 -18.59 -2.56
CA LEU A 181 -9.09 -18.47 -3.39
C LEU A 181 -9.50 -17.00 -3.59
N ASP A 182 -9.64 -16.23 -2.51
CA ASP A 182 -10.03 -14.82 -2.59
C ASP A 182 -8.97 -13.90 -3.22
N LEU A 183 -7.70 -14.27 -3.20
CA LEU A 183 -6.62 -13.53 -3.86
C LEU A 183 -6.81 -13.55 -5.36
N LEU A 184 -7.07 -14.73 -5.92
CA LEU A 184 -7.31 -14.87 -7.34
C LEU A 184 -8.67 -14.29 -7.74
N LEU A 185 -9.73 -14.62 -7.00
CA LEU A 185 -11.10 -14.19 -7.31
C LEU A 185 -11.29 -12.67 -7.21
N ALA A 186 -10.61 -12.00 -6.27
CA ALA A 186 -10.72 -10.55 -6.10
C ALA A 186 -10.32 -9.77 -7.35
N GLN A 187 -9.37 -10.28 -8.14
CA GLN A 187 -8.93 -9.68 -9.41
C GLN A 187 -10.03 -9.70 -10.50
N PHE A 188 -11.12 -10.43 -10.25
CA PHE A 188 -12.32 -10.53 -11.09
C PHE A 188 -13.57 -9.99 -10.39
N ASP A 189 -13.43 -9.21 -9.32
CA ASP A 189 -14.55 -8.74 -8.49
C ASP A 189 -15.43 -9.90 -7.98
N ARG A 190 -14.80 -11.01 -7.59
CA ARG A 190 -15.45 -12.20 -7.02
C ARG A 190 -14.82 -12.57 -5.68
N ARG A 191 -15.50 -13.43 -4.94
CA ARG A 191 -15.01 -14.05 -3.69
C ARG A 191 -15.69 -15.38 -3.45
N ILE A 192 -15.19 -16.16 -2.51
CA ILE A 192 -15.91 -17.31 -1.99
C ILE A 192 -16.96 -16.84 -0.97
N ASP A 193 -18.17 -17.36 -1.10
CA ASP A 193 -19.15 -17.37 -0.04
C ASP A 193 -18.88 -18.54 0.92
N TRP A 194 -18.35 -18.22 2.09
CA TRP A 194 -18.07 -19.20 3.12
C TRP A 194 -19.30 -19.53 3.96
N GLU A 195 -20.38 -18.72 3.94
CA GLU A 195 -21.60 -19.00 4.71
C GLU A 195 -22.35 -20.23 4.15
N THR A 196 -22.27 -20.43 2.84
CA THR A 196 -22.83 -21.61 2.16
C THR A 196 -21.96 -22.85 2.31
N ALA A 197 -20.80 -22.76 2.99
CA ALA A 197 -19.87 -23.87 3.16
C ALA A 197 -20.51 -25.03 3.92
N ARG A 198 -20.94 -26.05 3.18
CA ARG A 198 -21.55 -27.26 3.74
C ARG A 198 -20.64 -28.44 3.52
N GLY A 199 -20.39 -29.20 4.58
CA GLY A 199 -19.80 -30.52 4.47
C GLY A 199 -20.87 -31.52 4.08
N ARG A 200 -20.98 -31.87 2.79
CA ARG A 200 -21.75 -33.04 2.34
C ARG A 200 -20.74 -34.10 1.93
N SER A 201 -20.71 -35.22 2.64
CA SER A 201 -19.74 -36.30 2.42
C SER A 201 -18.27 -35.84 2.64
N ALA A 202 -17.29 -36.49 2.00
CA ALA A 202 -15.87 -36.19 2.12
C ALA A 202 -15.44 -34.84 1.48
N ARG A 203 -16.38 -34.01 1.01
CA ARG A 203 -16.12 -32.74 0.32
C ARG A 203 -16.87 -31.57 0.96
N VAL A 204 -16.33 -30.37 0.74
CA VAL A 204 -16.97 -29.12 1.17
C VAL A 204 -17.44 -28.37 -0.06
N GLU A 205 -18.73 -28.09 -0.12
CA GLU A 205 -19.31 -27.29 -1.22
C GLU A 205 -19.23 -25.81 -0.86
N VAL A 206 -18.78 -24.97 -1.80
CA VAL A 206 -18.77 -23.51 -1.68
C VAL A 206 -19.13 -22.85 -3.02
N GLU A 207 -19.57 -21.61 -2.97
CA GLU A 207 -20.00 -20.85 -4.15
C GLU A 207 -19.13 -19.63 -4.39
N ILE A 208 -18.82 -19.34 -5.66
CA ILE A 208 -18.23 -18.07 -6.09
C ILE A 208 -19.35 -17.04 -6.21
N VAL A 209 -19.24 -15.94 -5.47
CA VAL A 209 -20.20 -14.84 -5.49
C VAL A 209 -19.53 -13.53 -5.87
N PRO A 210 -20.29 -12.52 -6.34
CA PRO A 210 -19.78 -11.17 -6.53
C PRO A 210 -19.14 -10.61 -5.26
N LEU A 211 -18.03 -9.90 -5.42
CA LEU A 211 -17.47 -9.09 -4.35
C LEU A 211 -18.50 -7.98 -4.02
N PRO A 212 -18.87 -7.75 -2.75
CA PRO A 212 -19.92 -6.77 -2.39
C PRO A 212 -19.67 -5.39 -2.99
N PRO A 213 -20.69 -4.62 -3.37
CA PRO A 213 -20.49 -3.31 -3.98
C PRO A 213 -19.75 -2.35 -3.05
N GLU A 214 -19.07 -1.35 -3.63
CA GLU A 214 -18.35 -0.33 -2.89
C GLU A 214 -19.31 0.49 -2.01
N ILE A 215 -18.95 0.70 -0.75
CA ILE A 215 -19.65 1.66 0.12
C ILE A 215 -19.03 3.03 -0.16
N ALA A 216 -19.84 4.01 -0.54
CA ALA A 216 -19.37 5.34 -0.92
C ALA A 216 -18.62 6.02 0.24
N GLY A 217 -17.34 6.34 0.02
CA GLY A 217 -16.55 7.23 0.88
C GLY A 217 -15.05 6.90 0.91
N GLY A 218 -14.22 7.79 0.33
CA GLY A 218 -12.75 7.79 0.47
C GLY A 218 -12.00 7.91 -0.86
N ASP A 219 -11.09 8.88 -0.96
CA ASP A 219 -10.12 8.99 -2.07
C ASP A 219 -9.03 7.91 -1.99
N ALA A 220 -8.27 7.74 -3.09
CA ALA A 220 -7.16 6.80 -3.22
C ALA A 220 -6.21 6.86 -2.02
N ALA A 221 -6.31 5.86 -1.14
CA ALA A 221 -5.59 5.81 0.12
C ALA A 221 -5.12 4.37 0.42
N VAL A 222 -4.20 4.26 1.37
CA VAL A 222 -3.82 2.99 1.95
C VAL A 222 -4.85 2.65 3.04
N VAL A 223 -5.52 1.52 2.88
CA VAL A 223 -6.57 1.04 3.78
C VAL A 223 -6.01 -0.14 4.57
N VAL A 224 -6.10 -0.07 5.90
CA VAL A 224 -5.57 -1.11 6.79
C VAL A 224 -6.72 -1.94 7.38
N GLY A 225 -6.63 -3.25 7.22
CA GLY A 225 -7.51 -4.21 7.89
C GLY A 225 -6.99 -4.55 9.28
N ALA A 226 -7.77 -4.23 10.31
CA ALA A 226 -7.49 -4.67 11.67
C ALA A 226 -8.07 -6.08 11.93
N PRO A 227 -7.43 -6.95 12.73
CA PRO A 227 -8.08 -8.17 13.19
C PRO A 227 -9.27 -7.81 14.10
N SER A 228 -10.42 -8.39 13.80
CA SER A 228 -11.64 -8.20 14.59
C SER A 228 -11.59 -9.03 15.86
N GLY A 229 -11.72 -8.39 17.02
CA GLY A 229 -12.00 -9.04 18.30
C GLY A 229 -13.11 -8.31 19.04
N GLY A 230 -14.37 -8.72 18.84
CA GLY A 230 -15.56 -8.35 19.63
C GLY A 230 -15.90 -6.84 19.71
N PRO A 231 -17.12 -6.47 20.15
CA PRO A 231 -17.54 -5.07 20.18
C PRO A 231 -16.90 -4.36 21.37
N ALA A 232 -15.89 -3.54 21.12
CA ALA A 232 -15.38 -2.61 22.11
C ALA A 232 -16.32 -1.39 22.16
N VAL A 233 -17.11 -1.32 23.22
CA VAL A 233 -17.67 -0.05 23.71
C VAL A 233 -16.51 0.94 23.82
N ALA A 234 -16.62 2.06 23.11
CA ALA A 234 -15.61 3.12 23.11
C ALA A 234 -15.30 3.54 24.55
N PRO A 235 -14.04 3.45 25.03
CA PRO A 235 -13.65 4.14 26.24
C PRO A 235 -13.62 5.65 25.94
N PRO A 236 -14.03 6.51 26.89
CA PRO A 236 -13.95 7.96 26.70
C PRO A 236 -12.49 8.37 26.45
N PRO A 237 -12.23 9.34 25.56
CA PRO A 237 -10.88 9.80 25.29
C PRO A 237 -10.30 10.43 26.56
N ARG A 238 -9.24 9.81 27.10
CA ARG A 238 -8.41 10.41 28.13
C ARG A 238 -7.57 11.51 27.49
N ALA A 239 -7.65 12.69 28.10
CA ALA A 239 -6.92 13.90 27.74
C ALA A 239 -5.41 13.65 27.63
N GLY A 240 -4.82 14.14 26.53
CA GLY A 240 -3.38 14.09 26.29
C GLY A 240 -2.99 15.09 25.22
N ASN A 241 -2.82 16.34 25.66
CA ASN A 241 -2.14 17.48 25.02
C ASN A 241 -2.47 17.79 23.55
N SER A 242 -3.53 18.58 23.40
CA SER A 242 -3.77 19.46 22.26
C SER A 242 -2.57 20.38 22.01
N ARG A 243 -1.84 20.15 20.91
CA ARG A 243 -1.15 21.23 20.20
C ARG A 243 -2.19 21.93 19.31
N ARG A 244 -2.42 23.19 19.66
CA ARG A 244 -3.33 24.17 19.06
C ARG A 244 -3.23 24.18 17.52
N PRO A 245 -4.35 24.15 16.78
CA PRO A 245 -4.34 24.43 15.35
C PRO A 245 -3.99 25.92 15.10
N PRO A 246 -3.22 26.26 14.04
CA PRO A 246 -3.01 27.65 13.67
C PRO A 246 -4.35 28.31 13.26
N ALA A 247 -4.45 29.62 13.54
CA ALA A 247 -5.66 30.41 13.45
C ALA A 247 -6.24 30.41 12.02
N ALA A 248 -7.56 30.23 11.93
CA ALA A 248 -8.32 30.28 10.70
C ALA A 248 -8.23 31.67 10.03
N GLY A 249 -7.88 31.69 8.74
CA GLY A 249 -8.02 32.88 7.89
C GLY A 249 -6.83 33.25 7.01
N MET A 250 -5.67 32.59 7.15
CA MET A 250 -4.50 32.84 6.28
C MET A 250 -4.41 31.78 5.16
N PRO A 251 -4.05 32.16 3.91
CA PRO A 251 -3.87 31.21 2.83
C PRO A 251 -2.76 30.23 3.17
N THR A 252 -3.10 28.95 3.29
CA THR A 252 -2.14 27.87 3.53
C THR A 252 -1.57 27.35 2.21
N TRP A 253 -0.30 26.96 2.25
CA TRP A 253 0.46 26.53 1.09
C TRP A 253 0.93 25.09 1.29
N THR A 254 0.68 24.27 0.28
CA THR A 254 1.19 22.91 0.16
C THR A 254 1.98 22.83 -1.14
N LEU A 255 3.25 22.47 -1.05
CA LEU A 255 4.16 22.41 -2.19
C LEU A 255 5.13 21.24 -2.01
N ASP A 256 5.19 20.37 -3.02
CA ASP A 256 6.18 19.30 -3.13
C ASP A 256 6.86 19.43 -4.49
N VAL A 257 8.11 19.90 -4.50
CA VAL A 257 8.81 20.26 -5.73
C VAL A 257 10.32 20.14 -5.58
N ALA A 258 10.96 19.68 -6.66
CA ALA A 258 12.40 19.78 -6.87
C ALA A 258 12.62 20.65 -8.12
N ALA A 259 13.03 21.89 -7.93
CA ALA A 259 13.22 22.85 -9.03
C ALA A 259 14.43 23.75 -8.77
N PRO A 260 15.04 24.34 -9.83
CA PRO A 260 16.03 25.39 -9.69
C PRO A 260 15.52 26.53 -8.80
N LEU A 261 16.36 27.03 -7.90
CA LEU A 261 16.01 28.07 -6.92
C LEU A 261 15.32 29.29 -7.58
N ASP A 262 15.86 29.77 -8.69
CA ASP A 262 15.32 30.91 -9.43
C ASP A 262 13.92 30.65 -9.99
N GLN A 263 13.69 29.46 -10.55
CA GLN A 263 12.38 29.04 -11.05
C GLN A 263 11.37 28.84 -9.92
N LEU A 264 11.80 28.21 -8.83
CA LEU A 264 10.97 28.00 -7.65
C LEU A 264 10.51 29.33 -7.04
N LEU A 265 11.45 30.25 -6.80
CA LEU A 265 11.14 31.58 -6.29
C LEU A 265 10.29 32.40 -7.26
N ALA A 266 10.52 32.30 -8.57
CA ALA A 266 9.72 33.00 -9.57
C ALA A 266 8.27 32.50 -9.61
N THR A 267 8.07 31.17 -9.51
CA THR A 267 6.73 30.58 -9.46
C THR A 267 5.99 30.96 -8.18
N VAL A 268 6.67 30.92 -7.04
CA VAL A 268 6.09 31.33 -5.74
C VAL A 268 5.76 32.83 -5.74
N ALA A 269 6.67 33.69 -6.20
CA ALA A 269 6.45 35.14 -6.29
C ALA A 269 5.28 35.47 -7.24
N LYS A 270 5.22 34.85 -8.42
CA LYS A 270 4.12 35.05 -9.38
C LYS A 270 2.76 34.65 -8.79
N ARG A 271 2.70 33.54 -8.05
CA ARG A 271 1.46 33.06 -7.42
C ARG A 271 1.04 33.91 -6.21
N MET A 272 1.97 34.64 -5.62
CA MET A 272 1.73 35.60 -4.55
C MET A 272 1.45 37.02 -5.05
N GLU A 273 1.45 37.22 -6.37
CA GLU A 273 1.45 38.55 -6.98
C GLU A 273 2.57 39.39 -6.34
N LEU A 274 3.83 38.98 -6.51
CA LEU A 274 5.02 39.71 -6.06
C LEU A 274 6.06 39.73 -7.18
N GLU A 275 6.80 40.83 -7.28
CA GLU A 275 7.96 40.94 -8.16
C GLU A 275 9.20 40.34 -7.50
N LEU A 276 9.84 39.36 -8.15
CA LEU A 276 11.06 38.74 -7.63
C LEU A 276 12.30 39.58 -7.95
N ALA A 277 13.00 40.02 -6.90
CA ALA A 277 14.31 40.66 -6.99
C ALA A 277 15.38 39.76 -6.33
N LEU A 278 16.10 38.98 -7.16
CA LEU A 278 17.14 38.07 -6.71
C LEU A 278 18.53 38.73 -6.78
N ASP A 279 19.26 38.82 -5.66
CA ASP A 279 20.65 39.31 -5.61
C ASP A 279 21.63 38.27 -6.18
N ARG A 280 21.74 38.26 -7.51
CA ARG A 280 22.61 37.33 -8.26
C ARG A 280 24.10 37.55 -7.96
N ASP A 281 24.51 38.77 -7.66
CA ASP A 281 25.91 39.10 -7.36
C ASP A 281 26.28 38.68 -5.93
N GLY A 282 25.35 38.75 -4.98
CA GLY A 282 25.48 38.16 -3.64
C GLY A 282 25.53 36.64 -3.64
N LEU A 283 24.69 35.98 -4.44
CA LEU A 283 24.69 34.52 -4.59
C LEU A 283 26.02 34.00 -5.14
N ARG A 284 26.56 34.65 -6.18
CA ARG A 284 27.87 34.30 -6.76
C ARG A 284 29.01 34.44 -5.76
N ARG A 285 29.01 35.47 -4.91
CA ARG A 285 30.03 35.67 -3.87
C ARG A 285 30.03 34.57 -2.80
N LYS A 286 28.88 33.96 -2.50
CA LYS A 286 28.75 32.80 -1.61
C LYS A 286 28.93 31.44 -2.33
N GLY A 287 29.20 31.44 -3.64
CA GLY A 287 29.34 30.21 -4.42
C GLY A 287 28.03 29.46 -4.69
N ILE A 288 26.88 30.12 -4.50
CA ILE A 288 25.55 29.53 -4.71
C ILE A 288 25.11 29.82 -6.15
N ALA A 289 24.88 28.78 -6.93
CA ALA A 289 24.32 28.92 -8.27
C ALA A 289 22.80 29.18 -8.19
N ALA A 290 22.30 30.16 -8.95
CA ALA A 290 20.85 30.41 -9.02
C ALA A 290 20.06 29.21 -9.59
N ALA A 291 20.74 28.31 -10.29
CA ALA A 291 20.20 27.06 -10.82
C ALA A 291 20.28 25.87 -9.83
N GLU A 292 20.71 26.08 -8.60
CA GLU A 292 20.79 25.05 -7.56
C GLU A 292 19.40 24.44 -7.32
N ILE A 293 19.32 23.11 -7.32
CA ILE A 293 18.03 22.41 -7.17
C ILE A 293 17.63 22.43 -5.69
N VAL A 294 16.60 23.20 -5.38
CA VAL A 294 15.98 23.21 -4.07
C VAL A 294 14.88 22.16 -4.03
N ARG A 295 14.96 21.26 -3.05
CA ARG A 295 13.93 20.26 -2.76
C ARG A 295 13.13 20.73 -1.56
N LEU A 296 11.85 20.98 -1.78
CA LEU A 296 10.95 21.48 -0.75
C LEU A 296 9.69 20.61 -0.70
N SER A 297 9.38 20.09 0.49
CA SER A 297 8.09 19.49 0.79
C SER A 297 7.50 20.18 2.02
N VAL A 298 6.40 20.91 1.83
CA VAL A 298 5.65 21.61 2.87
C VAL A 298 4.17 21.35 2.71
N LYS A 299 3.47 21.22 3.83
CA LYS A 299 2.04 20.98 3.90
C LYS A 299 1.39 21.97 4.84
N ASP A 300 0.36 22.64 4.35
CA ASP A 300 -0.47 23.58 5.10
C ASP A 300 0.33 24.66 5.87
N VAL A 301 1.41 25.17 5.25
CA VAL A 301 2.26 26.20 5.87
C VAL A 301 1.80 27.60 5.49
N ASP A 302 2.04 28.58 6.35
CA ASP A 302 1.84 29.99 5.99
C ASP A 302 2.92 30.47 5.01
N ARG A 303 2.71 31.64 4.41
CA ARG A 303 3.62 32.26 3.43
C ARG A 303 5.04 32.41 3.96
N ASP A 304 5.18 32.92 5.16
CA ASP A 304 6.49 33.32 5.69
C ASP A 304 7.30 32.05 5.99
N THR A 305 6.62 31.02 6.52
CA THR A 305 7.14 29.66 6.68
C THR A 305 7.50 29.02 5.34
N LEU A 306 6.70 29.20 4.28
CA LEU A 306 7.03 28.72 2.93
C LEU A 306 8.34 29.35 2.43
N LEU A 307 8.46 30.67 2.51
CA LEU A 307 9.64 31.41 2.05
C LEU A 307 10.89 31.04 2.86
N ASP A 308 10.77 30.95 4.19
CA ASP A 308 11.86 30.48 5.06
C ASP A 308 12.35 29.10 4.66
N ARG A 309 11.42 28.17 4.38
CA ARG A 309 11.80 26.80 3.99
C ARG A 309 12.46 26.72 2.63
N ILE A 310 12.16 27.65 1.71
CA ILE A 310 12.82 27.75 0.40
C ILE A 310 14.26 28.26 0.56
N VAL A 311 14.48 29.30 1.38
CA VAL A 311 15.75 30.03 1.39
C VAL A 311 16.72 29.58 2.49
N ALA A 312 16.23 29.01 3.60
CA ALA A 312 17.04 28.58 4.73
C ALA A 312 18.08 27.49 4.38
N PRO A 313 17.78 26.49 3.53
CA PRO A 313 18.77 25.47 3.14
C PRO A 313 20.01 26.05 2.44
N LEU A 314 19.90 27.24 1.86
CA LEU A 314 20.98 27.93 1.14
C LEU A 314 21.56 29.11 1.94
N GLU A 315 21.22 29.23 3.23
CA GLU A 315 21.64 30.33 4.10
C GLU A 315 21.32 31.74 3.55
N LEU A 316 20.24 31.83 2.80
CA LEU A 316 19.73 33.07 2.23
C LEU A 316 18.70 33.70 3.18
N ALA A 317 18.47 34.99 2.98
CA ALA A 317 17.42 35.77 3.60
C ALA A 317 16.46 36.29 2.54
N TRP A 318 15.21 36.51 2.96
CA TRP A 318 14.21 37.15 2.14
C TRP A 318 13.62 38.34 2.90
N THR A 319 13.18 39.35 2.16
CA THR A 319 12.39 40.47 2.69
C THR A 319 11.33 40.85 1.67
N ILE A 320 10.16 41.26 2.13
CA ILE A 320 9.11 41.83 1.28
C ILE A 320 9.03 43.33 1.54
N GLU A 321 9.37 44.13 0.52
CA GLU A 321 9.21 45.58 0.53
C GLU A 321 8.09 45.96 -0.44
N GLY A 322 6.92 46.31 0.08
CA GLY A 322 5.75 46.60 -0.74
C GLY A 322 5.29 45.38 -1.54
N HIS A 323 5.54 45.39 -2.85
CA HIS A 323 5.18 44.32 -3.79
C HIS A 323 6.39 43.56 -4.34
N THR A 324 7.59 43.81 -3.80
CA THR A 324 8.83 43.20 -4.28
C THR A 324 9.37 42.23 -3.23
N LEU A 325 9.52 40.96 -3.62
CA LEU A 325 10.21 39.93 -2.85
C LEU A 325 11.71 40.00 -3.16
N ARG A 326 12.50 40.51 -2.22
CA ARG A 326 13.96 40.53 -2.30
C ARG A 326 14.53 39.26 -1.67
N VAL A 327 15.38 38.53 -2.40
CA VAL A 327 16.08 37.35 -1.89
C VAL A 327 17.58 37.51 -2.13
N GLY A 328 18.38 37.34 -1.08
CA GLY A 328 19.83 37.49 -1.13
C GLY A 328 20.52 36.79 0.05
N PRO A 329 21.86 36.74 0.07
CA PRO A 329 22.58 36.18 1.21
C PRO A 329 22.28 36.97 2.49
N LYS A 330 22.24 36.29 3.64
CA LYS A 330 22.22 36.96 4.94
C LYS A 330 23.43 37.91 5.05
N THR A 331 23.16 39.19 5.20
CA THR A 331 24.15 40.20 5.60
C THR A 331 24.34 40.06 7.11
N ASP A 332 25.57 39.90 7.58
CA ASP A 332 25.92 40.03 9.00
C ASP A 332 25.66 41.45 9.52
#